data_AF-A0A6F7W391-F1
#
_entry.id   AF-A0A6F7W391-F1
#
_cell.length_a   1.000
_cell.length_b   1.000
_cell.length_c   1.000
_cell.angle_alpha   90.00
_cell.angle_beta   90.00
_cell.angle_gamma   90.00
#
_symmetry.space_group_name_H-M   'P 1'
#
loop_
_entity.id
_entity.type
_entity.pdbx_description
1 polymer ?
#
loop_
_entity_poly.entity_id
_entity_poly.type
_entity_poly.pdbx_seq_one_letter_code
_entity_poly.pdbx_strand_id
1 'polypeptide(L)' 'DPASVVEDALARLAERARTDGVHATALGIDPRGWELIHFTLWEDCAPPSEPGDRYHVLHLSAPDLSALPRGRQW' A
#
# COMPACT_ATOMS: atom_id res chain seq x y z
N ASP A 1 -13.79 16.76 -9.32
CA ASP A 1 -14.18 15.74 -10.32
C ASP A 1 -13.42 14.44 -9.99
N PRO A 2 -13.47 13.36 -10.77
CA PRO A 2 -12.64 12.17 -10.52
C PRO A 2 -11.15 12.46 -10.25
N ALA A 3 -10.54 13.44 -10.92
CA ALA A 3 -9.13 13.78 -10.72
C ALA A 3 -8.85 14.24 -9.28
N SER A 4 -9.65 15.16 -8.74
CA SER A 4 -9.47 15.65 -7.37
C SER A 4 -9.64 14.54 -6.31
N VAL A 5 -10.53 13.57 -6.56
CA VAL A 5 -10.72 12.41 -5.66
C VAL A 5 -9.47 11.53 -5.63
N VAL A 6 -8.83 11.30 -6.79
CA VAL A 6 -7.58 10.55 -6.87
C VAL A 6 -6.43 11.29 -6.20
N GLU A 7 -6.33 12.62 -6.40
CA GLU A 7 -5.32 13.45 -5.74
C GLU A 7 -5.43 13.40 -4.21
N ASP A 8 -6.63 13.54 -3.67
CA ASP A 8 -6.88 13.42 -2.23
C ASP A 8 -6.53 12.03 -1.69
N ALA A 9 -6.86 10.98 -2.45
CA ALA A 9 -6.52 9.60 -2.09
C ALA A 9 -5.00 9.37 -2.09
N LEU A 10 -4.27 9.92 -3.06
CA LEU A 10 -2.80 9.85 -3.12
C LEU A 10 -2.15 10.62 -1.97
N ALA A 11 -2.69 11.78 -1.59
CA ALA A 11 -2.19 12.54 -0.43
C ALA A 11 -2.33 11.73 0.87
N ARG A 12 -3.50 11.11 1.09
CA ARG A 12 -3.72 10.19 2.23
C ARG A 12 -2.83 8.95 2.19
N LEU A 13 -2.62 8.39 0.99
CA LEU A 13 -1.71 7.27 0.80
C LEU A 13 -0.27 7.63 1.21
N ALA A 14 0.19 8.82 0.82
CA ALA A 14 1.50 9.32 1.18
C ALA A 14 1.66 9.58 2.69
N GLU A 15 0.60 10.04 3.37
CA GLU A 15 0.57 10.13 4.84
C GLU A 15 0.68 8.75 5.49
N ARG A 16 -0.12 7.79 5.02
CA ARG A 16 -0.12 6.41 5.52
C ARG A 16 1.22 5.71 5.29
N ALA A 17 1.91 5.98 4.18
CA ALA A 17 3.24 5.45 3.90
C ALA A 17 4.31 5.91 4.92
N ARG A 18 4.05 6.98 5.67
CA ARG A 18 4.95 7.49 6.73
C ARG A 18 4.58 6.99 8.12
N THR A 19 3.51 6.20 8.26
CA THR A 19 3.14 5.59 9.53
C THR A 19 4.20 4.58 9.94
N ASP A 20 4.60 4.62 11.21
CA ASP A 20 5.60 3.69 11.76
C ASP A 20 5.18 2.23 11.59
N GLY A 21 6.11 1.38 11.17
CA GLY A 21 5.86 -0.03 10.85
C GLY A 21 5.13 -0.31 9.53
N VAL A 22 4.76 0.70 8.74
CA VAL A 22 4.29 0.49 7.36
C VAL A 22 5.47 0.24 6.44
N HIS A 23 5.53 -0.94 5.84
CA HIS A 23 6.54 -1.27 4.82
C HIS A 23 6.20 -0.64 3.47
N ALA A 24 4.95 -0.76 3.02
CA ALA A 24 4.49 -0.17 1.77
C ALA A 24 2.97 0.02 1.75
N THR A 25 2.49 0.95 0.93
CA THR A 25 1.07 1.07 0.64
C THR A 25 0.83 1.32 -0.84
N ALA A 26 -0.29 0.82 -1.35
CA ALA A 26 -0.68 0.93 -2.75
C ALA A 26 -2.14 1.37 -2.84
N LEU A 27 -2.43 2.25 -3.80
CA LEU A 27 -3.78 2.61 -4.19
C LEU A 27 -4.19 1.78 -5.41
N GLY A 28 -5.41 1.25 -5.39
CA GLY A 28 -5.99 0.49 -6.48
C GLY A 28 -7.40 0.96 -6.80
N ILE A 29 -7.94 0.48 -7.91
CA ILE A 29 -9.35 0.63 -8.28
C ILE A 29 -9.95 -0.78 -8.30
N ASP A 30 -11.04 -1.00 -7.56
CA ASP A 30 -11.86 -2.21 -7.73
C ASP A 30 -12.83 -2.00 -8.90
N PRO A 31 -12.66 -2.69 -10.04
CA PRO A 31 -13.53 -2.52 -11.21
C PRO A 31 -14.96 -3.05 -11.00
N ARG A 32 -15.24 -3.81 -9.93
CA ARG A 32 -16.59 -4.31 -9.66
C ARG A 32 -17.53 -3.19 -9.21
N GLY A 33 -17.04 -2.31 -8.35
CA GLY A 33 -17.78 -1.18 -7.79
C GLY A 33 -17.31 0.19 -8.30
N TRP A 34 -16.19 0.25 -9.03
CA TRP A 34 -15.49 1.50 -9.35
C TRP A 34 -15.09 2.30 -8.09
N GLU A 35 -14.53 1.59 -7.12
CA GLU A 35 -14.12 2.16 -5.84
C GLU A 35 -12.60 2.29 -5.75
N LEU A 36 -12.12 3.36 -5.10
CA LEU A 36 -10.72 3.47 -4.71
C LEU A 36 -10.49 2.64 -3.45
N ILE A 37 -9.53 1.72 -3.53
CA ILE A 37 -9.12 0.86 -2.42
C ILE A 37 -7.64 1.10 -2.12
N HIS A 38 -7.22 0.84 -0.89
CA HIS A 38 -5.81 0.86 -0.54
C HIS A 38 -5.40 -0.44 0.16
N PHE A 39 -4.18 -0.88 -0.14
CA PHE A 39 -3.52 -1.96 0.57
C PHE A 39 -2.37 -1.39 1.38
N THR A 40 -2.20 -1.87 2.61
CA THR A 40 -1.05 -1.52 3.46
C THR A 40 -0.37 -2.80 3.86
N LEU A 41 0.89 -2.95 3.45
CA LEU A 41 1.79 -3.98 3.94
C LEU A 41 2.54 -3.41 5.14
N TRP A 42 2.41 -4.07 6.27
CA TRP A 42 3.13 -3.76 7.50
C TRP A 42 4.42 -4.60 7.56
N GLU A 43 5.46 -4.10 8.23
CA GLU A 43 6.73 -4.82 8.42
C GLU A 43 6.51 -6.11 9.23
N ASP A 44 5.66 -6.02 10.25
CA ASP A 44 5.18 -7.14 11.06
C ASP A 44 3.64 -7.24 10.94
N CYS A 45 2.94 -7.50 12.05
CA CYS A 45 1.49 -7.51 12.10
C CYS A 45 0.91 -6.08 12.10
N ALA A 46 -0.10 -5.85 11.27
CA ALA A 46 -0.89 -4.63 11.33
C ALA A 46 -1.47 -4.40 12.74
N PRO A 47 -1.46 -3.16 13.26
CA PRO A 47 -2.07 -2.85 14.55
C PRO A 47 -3.53 -3.33 14.65
N PRO A 48 -3.99 -3.82 15.81
CA PRO A 48 -5.38 -4.24 16.03
C PRO A 48 -6.42 -3.18 15.68
N SER A 49 -6.06 -1.90 15.74
CA SER A 49 -6.92 -0.76 15.38
C SER A 49 -7.05 -0.52 13.89
N GLU A 50 -6.22 -1.13 13.05
CA GLU A 50 -6.29 -0.92 11.60
C GLU A 50 -7.59 -1.50 11.03
N PRO A 51 -8.37 -0.68 10.30
CA PRO A 51 -9.62 -1.11 9.69
C PRO A 51 -9.38 -1.95 8.43
N GLY A 52 -10.42 -2.63 7.99
CA GLY A 52 -10.41 -3.44 6.76
C GLY A 52 -9.99 -4.88 6.99
N ASP A 53 -9.89 -5.61 5.88
CA ASP A 53 -9.56 -7.02 5.88
C ASP A 53 -8.06 -7.24 6.09
N ARG A 54 -7.73 -8.30 6.84
CA ARG A 54 -6.34 -8.69 7.12
C ARG A 54 -5.95 -9.90 6.31
N TYR A 55 -4.87 -9.74 5.57
CA TYR A 55 -4.27 -10.80 4.78
C TYR A 55 -2.88 -11.11 5.35
N HIS A 56 -2.55 -12.39 5.46
CA HIS A 56 -1.21 -12.80 5.85
C HIS A 56 -0.37 -13.07 4.60
N VAL A 57 0.80 -12.44 4.54
CA VAL A 57 1.82 -12.79 3.56
C VAL A 57 2.52 -14.05 4.07
N LEU A 58 2.13 -15.21 3.54
CA LEU A 58 2.65 -16.51 4.01
C LEU A 58 4.07 -16.79 3.50
N HIS A 59 4.43 -16.24 2.34
CA HIS A 59 5.75 -16.38 1.75
C HIS A 59 6.15 -15.08 1.06
N LEU A 60 7.29 -14.51 1.46
CA LEU A 60 7.92 -13.39 0.79
C LEU A 60 9.21 -13.88 0.14
N SER A 61 9.26 -13.88 -1.19
CA SER A 61 10.49 -14.11 -1.92
C SER A 61 11.24 -12.78 -2.07
N ALA A 62 12.49 -12.71 -1.60
CA ALA A 62 13.36 -11.53 -1.74
C ALA A 62 14.71 -11.86 -2.41
N PRO A 63 14.75 -12.63 -3.52
CA PRO A 63 16.01 -12.96 -4.18
C PRO A 63 16.67 -11.69 -4.72
N ASP A 64 17.95 -11.50 -4.41
CA ASP A 64 18.78 -10.39 -4.88
C ASP A 64 18.17 -8.99 -4.68
N LEU A 65 17.23 -8.83 -3.73
CA LEU A 65 16.53 -7.57 -3.49
C LEU A 65 17.49 -6.42 -3.19
N SER A 66 18.59 -6.71 -2.48
CA SER A 66 19.63 -5.73 -2.17
C SER A 66 20.49 -5.31 -3.37
N ALA A 67 20.47 -6.09 -4.46
CA ALA A 67 21.19 -5.79 -5.69
C ALA A 67 20.36 -4.95 -6.68
N LEU A 68 19.06 -4.77 -6.43
CA LEU A 68 18.22 -3.95 -7.29
C LEU A 68 18.65 -2.47 -7.23
N PRO A 69 18.77 -1.78 -8.38
CA PRO A 69 19.06 -0.36 -8.39
C PRO A 69 17.95 0.41 -7.67
N ARG A 70 18.30 1.56 -7.07
CA ARG A 70 17.31 2.47 -6.51
C ARG A 70 16.70 3.31 -7.63
N GLY A 71 15.38 3.43 -7.65
CA GLY A 71 14.67 4.27 -8.62
C GLY A 71 13.36 3.65 -9.11
N ARG A 72 12.76 4.28 -10.12
CA ARG A 72 11.60 3.73 -10.83
C ARG A 72 12.07 2.62 -11.76
N GLN A 73 11.76 1.39 -11.39
CA GLN A 73 12.05 0.19 -12.19
C GLN A 73 10.94 -0.12 -13.21
N TRP A 74 9.94 0.78 -13.33
CA TRP A 74 8.74 0.63 -14.14
C TRP A 74 8.08 1.99 -14.46
#